data_AF-A0A239G0D6-F1
#
_entry.id   AF-A0A239G0D6-F1
#
_cell.length_a   1.000
_cell.length_b   1.000
_cell.length_c   1.000
_cell.angle_alpha   90.00
_cell.angle_beta   90.00
_cell.angle_gamma   90.00
#
_symmetry.space_group_name_H-M   'P 1'
#
loop_
_entity.id
_entity.type
_entity.pdbx_description
1 polymer ?
#
loop_
_entity_poly.entity_id
_entity_poly.type
_entity_poly.pdbx_seq_one_letter_code
_entity_poly.pdbx_strand_id
1 'polypeptide(L)'
;MLTEGDYTLLGQLDIGTVVDFRTLEEREVAPDLLDDRMGALFISNDYSIVPMFAKMSAGERDNIYSGIELTIAPQLRSLFKRLLAGDGAVVYHCSAGQDRTGVATALIYDALGVDRETILKDYHLSTELRRVENEMPPIAAGQYPNNPMVKYYLASRAKGPAKAEPLYTSAGKSHLAQFFDHLDATYGGSAGYLKAKLGFTDDDLNRLRTIMLQ
;
A
#
# COMPACT_ATOMS: atom_id res chain seq x y z
N MET A 1 7.23 7.05 15.01
CA MET A 1 8.47 7.86 14.88
C MET A 1 9.62 6.91 14.65
N LEU A 2 10.46 7.16 13.64
CA LEU A 2 11.70 6.41 13.44
C LEU A 2 12.73 6.87 14.47
N THR A 3 13.36 5.90 15.13
CA THR A 3 14.44 6.10 16.10
C THR A 3 15.79 6.07 15.39
N GLU A 4 16.86 6.49 16.07
CA GLU A 4 18.23 6.35 15.54
C GLU A 4 18.60 4.87 15.28
N GLY A 5 18.02 3.93 16.03
CA GLY A 5 18.16 2.51 15.76
C GLY A 5 17.51 2.10 14.43
N ASP A 6 16.32 2.64 14.14
CA ASP A 6 15.65 2.41 12.85
C ASP A 6 16.46 3.00 11.71
N TYR A 7 17.01 4.21 11.86
CA TYR A 7 17.89 4.81 10.85
C TYR A 7 19.19 4.04 10.65
N THR A 8 19.75 3.44 11.71
CA THR A 8 20.92 2.56 11.59
C THR A 8 20.60 1.32 10.76
N LEU A 9 19.41 0.73 10.94
CA LEU A 9 18.95 -0.40 10.14
C LEU A 9 18.69 0.00 8.69
N LEU A 10 17.95 1.08 8.46
CA LEU A 10 17.66 1.62 7.12
C LEU A 10 18.95 1.97 6.37
N GLY A 11 19.95 2.49 7.10
CA GLY A 11 21.32 2.74 6.64
C GLY A 11 22.00 1.57 5.93
N GLN A 12 21.58 0.34 6.22
CA GLN A 12 22.17 -0.89 5.71
C GLN A 12 21.45 -1.45 4.47
N LEU A 13 20.30 -0.88 4.10
CA LEU A 13 19.40 -1.45 3.09
C LEU A 13 19.55 -0.85 1.68
N ASP A 14 20.51 0.06 1.47
CA ASP A 14 20.75 0.73 0.17
C ASP A 14 19.46 1.32 -0.44
N ILE A 15 18.67 2.02 0.38
CA ILE A 15 17.38 2.57 -0.03
C ILE A 15 17.59 3.76 -0.96
N GLY A 16 17.38 3.54 -2.26
CA GLY A 16 17.47 4.57 -3.29
C GLY A 16 16.14 5.30 -3.54
N THR A 17 15.00 4.75 -3.13
CA THR A 17 13.68 5.36 -3.37
C THR A 17 12.66 5.03 -2.29
N VAL A 18 11.86 6.03 -1.91
CA VAL A 18 10.64 5.89 -1.11
C VAL A 18 9.43 6.25 -1.98
N VAL A 19 8.43 5.38 -2.05
CA VAL A 19 7.16 5.63 -2.74
C VAL A 19 6.02 5.66 -1.73
N ASP A 20 5.48 6.86 -1.51
CA ASP A 20 4.38 7.08 -0.57
C ASP A 20 3.02 6.95 -1.28
N PHE A 21 2.26 5.93 -0.88
CA PHE A 21 0.93 5.62 -1.43
C PHE A 21 -0.18 6.37 -0.68
N ARG A 22 0.14 7.25 0.28
CA ARG A 22 -0.86 8.00 1.03
C ARG A 22 -1.50 9.10 0.20
N THR A 23 -2.79 9.29 0.46
CA THR A 23 -3.58 10.38 -0.12
C THR A 23 -3.06 11.73 0.36
N LEU A 24 -3.49 12.82 -0.31
CA LEU A 24 -3.22 14.18 0.15
C LEU A 24 -3.67 14.40 1.60
N GLU A 25 -4.87 13.91 1.93
CA GLU A 25 -5.48 14.10 3.23
C GLU A 25 -4.74 13.35 4.34
N GLU A 26 -4.20 12.17 4.04
CA GLU A 26 -3.35 11.43 4.98
C GLU A 26 -2.00 12.11 5.19
N ARG A 27 -1.35 12.56 4.11
CA ARG A 27 -0.04 13.23 4.18
C ARG A 27 -0.09 14.58 4.88
N GLU A 28 -1.19 15.32 4.74
CA GLU A 28 -1.39 16.59 5.46
C GLU A 28 -1.42 16.39 6.98
N VAL A 29 -2.06 15.31 7.43
CA VAL A 29 -2.27 15.04 8.86
C VAL A 29 -1.07 14.30 9.48
N ALA A 30 -0.41 13.47 8.68
CA ALA A 30 0.73 12.67 9.06
C ALA A 30 1.84 12.82 8.00
N PRO A 31 2.75 13.80 8.12
CA PRO A 31 3.88 13.90 7.20
C PRO A 31 4.72 12.61 7.22
N ASP A 32 5.39 12.30 6.10
CA ASP A 32 6.38 11.22 6.10
C ASP A 32 7.49 11.55 7.10
N LEU A 33 7.94 10.52 7.82
CA LEU A 33 8.98 10.64 8.84
C LEU A 33 10.33 10.11 8.34
N LEU A 34 10.36 9.43 7.19
CA LEU A 34 11.61 9.17 6.48
C LEU A 34 12.13 10.50 5.96
N ASP A 35 13.33 10.87 6.40
CA ASP A 35 14.03 12.09 5.96
C ASP A 35 15.09 11.79 4.90
N ASP A 36 15.83 12.83 4.50
CA ASP A 36 16.82 12.78 3.42
C ASP A 36 18.18 12.22 3.85
N ARG A 37 18.34 11.71 5.09
CA ARG A 37 19.61 11.11 5.57
C ARG A 37 20.11 9.97 4.69
N MET A 38 19.20 9.27 4.02
CA MET A 38 19.49 8.16 3.12
C MET A 38 19.78 8.61 1.68
N GLY A 39 19.54 9.88 1.34
CA GLY A 39 19.63 10.36 -0.04
C GLY A 39 18.59 9.75 -0.99
N ALA A 40 17.54 9.13 -0.45
CA ALA A 40 16.51 8.46 -1.23
C ALA A 40 15.67 9.46 -2.04
N LEU A 41 15.25 9.06 -3.24
CA LEU A 41 14.25 9.79 -4.01
C LEU A 41 12.86 9.56 -3.41
N PHE A 42 12.19 10.62 -2.98
CA PHE A 42 10.80 10.55 -2.48
C PHE A 42 9.81 10.79 -3.61
N ILE A 43 8.90 9.84 -3.82
CA ILE A 43 7.86 9.91 -4.85
C ILE A 43 6.49 9.78 -4.20
N SER A 44 5.61 10.72 -4.51
CA SER A 44 4.19 10.62 -4.21
C SER A 44 3.38 11.13 -5.39
N ASN A 45 2.22 10.52 -5.63
CA ASN A 45 1.28 11.00 -6.64
C ASN A 45 0.01 11.47 -5.93
N ASP A 46 -0.42 12.68 -6.23
CA ASP A 46 -1.56 13.29 -5.57
C ASP A 46 -2.87 12.64 -5.99
N TYR A 47 -3.65 12.25 -4.98
CA TYR A 47 -5.01 11.76 -5.11
C TYR A 47 -5.74 11.90 -3.78
N SER A 48 -7.06 11.81 -3.81
CA SER A 48 -7.93 12.07 -2.65
C SER A 48 -8.50 10.80 -2.05
N ILE A 49 -8.63 10.78 -0.72
CA ILE A 49 -9.33 9.71 0.02
C ILE A 49 -10.85 9.74 -0.17
N VAL A 50 -11.42 10.88 -0.57
CA VAL A 50 -12.88 11.11 -0.58
C VAL A 50 -13.65 10.04 -1.38
N PRO A 51 -13.24 9.66 -2.61
CA PRO A 51 -13.94 8.60 -3.35
C PRO A 51 -13.90 7.24 -2.66
N MET A 52 -12.81 6.93 -1.95
CA MET A 52 -12.67 5.67 -1.20
C MET A 52 -13.65 5.63 -0.02
N PHE A 53 -13.80 6.74 0.70
CA PHE A 53 -14.77 6.86 1.79
C PHE A 53 -16.23 6.81 1.31
N ALA A 54 -16.51 7.38 0.13
CA ALA A 54 -17.83 7.31 -0.48
C ALA A 54 -18.22 5.85 -0.77
N LYS A 55 -17.32 5.05 -1.35
CA LYS A 55 -17.53 3.61 -1.59
C LYS A 55 -17.76 2.83 -0.30
N MET A 56 -16.92 3.07 0.72
CA MET A 56 -17.07 2.42 2.03
C MET A 56 -18.42 2.72 2.68
N SER A 57 -18.92 3.95 2.53
CA SER A 57 -20.22 4.38 3.06
C SER A 57 -21.41 3.82 2.27
N ALA A 58 -21.23 3.54 0.98
CA ALA A 58 -22.25 2.92 0.13
C ALA A 58 -22.51 1.43 0.43
N GLY A 59 -21.69 0.81 1.29
CA GLY A 59 -21.90 -0.58 1.71
C GLY A 59 -21.44 -1.62 0.69
N GLU A 60 -20.60 -1.24 -0.27
CA GLU A 60 -19.88 -2.17 -1.15
C GLU A 60 -18.87 -2.98 -0.31
N ARG A 61 -19.33 -4.08 0.30
CA ARG A 61 -18.57 -4.83 1.33
C ARG A 61 -17.92 -6.12 0.85
N ASP A 62 -18.35 -6.68 -0.28
CA ASP A 62 -17.91 -8.03 -0.65
C ASP A 62 -16.45 -8.03 -1.12
N ASN A 63 -16.06 -7.08 -1.99
CA ASN A 63 -14.66 -6.90 -2.40
C ASN A 63 -14.19 -5.45 -2.16
N ILE A 64 -13.66 -5.20 -0.96
CA ILE A 64 -13.16 -3.88 -0.55
C ILE A 64 -11.98 -3.37 -1.40
N TYR A 65 -11.32 -4.25 -2.16
CA TYR A 65 -10.21 -3.91 -3.04
C TYR A 65 -10.62 -3.76 -4.50
N SER A 66 -11.89 -3.96 -4.85
CA SER A 66 -12.33 -3.73 -6.23
C SER A 66 -12.16 -2.26 -6.63
N GLY A 67 -11.40 -2.02 -7.69
CA GLY A 67 -11.09 -0.68 -8.20
C GLY A 67 -9.94 0.01 -7.46
N ILE A 68 -9.34 -0.62 -6.44
CA ILE A 68 -8.14 -0.07 -5.82
C ILE A 68 -7.00 -0.02 -6.85
N GLU A 69 -6.89 -1.05 -7.70
CA GLU A 69 -5.88 -1.15 -8.75
C GLU A 69 -5.97 0.00 -9.76
N LEU A 70 -7.16 0.56 -9.97
CA LEU A 70 -7.33 1.75 -10.81
C LEU A 70 -7.02 3.01 -10.03
N THR A 71 -7.44 3.08 -8.77
CA THR A 71 -7.25 4.23 -7.89
C THR A 71 -5.77 4.51 -7.65
N ILE A 72 -4.97 3.47 -7.39
CA ILE A 72 -3.53 3.60 -7.09
C ILE A 72 -2.62 3.37 -8.31
N ALA A 73 -3.17 3.33 -9.53
CA ALA A 73 -2.39 3.07 -10.74
C ALA A 73 -1.21 4.05 -10.93
N PRO A 74 -1.32 5.37 -10.64
CA PRO A 74 -0.16 6.27 -10.69
C PRO A 74 0.96 5.88 -9.73
N GLN A 75 0.62 5.51 -8.49
CA GLN A 75 1.57 5.08 -7.46
C GLN A 75 2.24 3.76 -7.85
N LEU A 76 1.47 2.81 -8.39
CA LEU A 76 2.01 1.56 -8.92
C LEU A 76 2.97 1.80 -10.10
N ARG A 77 2.65 2.70 -11.04
CA ARG A 77 3.59 3.07 -12.12
C ARG A 77 4.89 3.63 -11.57
N SER A 78 4.84 4.51 -10.58
CA SER A 78 6.03 5.04 -9.93
C SER A 78 6.85 3.93 -9.27
N LEU A 79 6.21 3.06 -8.48
CA LEU A 79 6.86 1.93 -7.82
C LEU A 79 7.56 1.01 -8.82
N PHE A 80 6.82 0.50 -9.80
CA PHE A 80 7.35 -0.41 -10.81
C PHE A 80 8.46 0.22 -11.66
N LYS A 81 8.36 1.50 -12.00
CA LYS A 81 9.44 2.21 -12.70
C LYS A 81 10.73 2.23 -11.90
N ARG A 82 10.65 2.39 -10.57
CA ARG A 82 11.83 2.38 -9.70
C ARG A 82 12.40 0.97 -9.51
N LEU A 83 11.54 -0.05 -9.37
CA LEU A 83 11.97 -1.45 -9.35
C LEU A 83 12.70 -1.84 -10.65
N LEU A 84 12.19 -1.43 -11.81
CA LEU A 84 12.82 -1.72 -13.11
C LEU A 84 14.12 -0.95 -13.34
N ALA A 85 14.28 0.22 -12.71
CA ALA A 85 15.52 0.99 -12.80
C ALA A 85 16.68 0.25 -12.12
N GLY A 86 16.42 -0.42 -10.99
CA GLY A 86 17.44 -1.17 -10.26
C GLY A 86 18.46 -0.28 -9.53
N ASP A 87 18.10 0.99 -9.27
CA ASP A 87 18.96 1.97 -8.58
C ASP A 87 18.80 1.85 -7.05
N GLY A 88 19.12 0.70 -6.48
CA GLY A 88 19.00 0.41 -5.04
C GLY A 88 17.61 -0.10 -4.62
N ALA A 89 17.44 -0.29 -3.31
CA ALA A 89 16.19 -0.77 -2.72
C ALA A 89 15.07 0.28 -2.77
N VAL A 90 13.85 -0.21 -2.92
CA VAL A 90 12.63 0.63 -2.92
C VAL A 90 11.80 0.34 -1.69
N VAL A 91 11.60 1.35 -0.86
CA VAL A 91 10.60 1.33 0.21
C VAL A 91 9.29 1.89 -0.34
N TYR A 92 8.18 1.23 -0.06
CA TYR A 92 6.86 1.76 -0.37
C TYR A 92 5.91 1.49 0.79
N HIS A 93 5.07 2.46 1.11
CA HIS A 93 4.19 2.38 2.27
C HIS A 93 2.88 3.13 2.01
N CYS A 94 1.88 2.84 2.84
CA CYS A 94 0.67 3.64 2.96
C CYS A 94 0.53 4.12 4.40
N SER A 95 -0.69 4.36 4.91
CA SER A 95 -0.86 4.77 6.32
C SER A 95 -0.55 3.61 7.29
N ALA A 96 -1.21 2.46 7.12
CA ALA A 96 -1.02 1.30 8.00
C ALA A 96 -0.07 0.23 7.43
N GLY A 97 0.43 0.42 6.20
CA GLY A 97 1.25 -0.59 5.52
C GLY A 97 0.49 -1.84 5.07
N GLN A 98 -0.84 -1.83 5.11
CA GLN A 98 -1.67 -3.03 4.90
C GLN A 98 -2.35 -3.07 3.53
N ASP A 99 -3.29 -2.17 3.25
CA ASP A 99 -4.19 -2.34 2.11
C ASP A 99 -3.53 -2.00 0.77
N ARG A 100 -3.14 -0.74 0.58
CA ARG A 100 -2.49 -0.27 -0.66
C ARG A 100 -1.10 -0.87 -0.84
N THR A 101 -0.37 -1.02 0.25
CA THR A 101 0.93 -1.69 0.28
C THR A 101 0.78 -3.17 -0.03
N GLY A 102 -0.16 -3.87 0.60
CA GLY A 102 -0.42 -5.29 0.36
C GLY A 102 -0.85 -5.58 -1.07
N VAL A 103 -1.70 -4.74 -1.67
CA VAL A 103 -2.04 -4.87 -3.10
C VAL A 103 -0.82 -4.68 -4.00
N ALA A 104 0.03 -3.68 -3.72
CA ALA A 104 1.25 -3.47 -4.48
C ALA A 104 2.20 -4.67 -4.37
N THR A 105 2.45 -5.16 -3.14
CA THR A 105 3.29 -6.34 -2.87
C THR A 105 2.73 -7.59 -3.56
N ALA A 106 1.41 -7.80 -3.50
CA ALA A 106 0.77 -8.95 -4.14
C ALA A 106 0.93 -8.93 -5.66
N LEU A 107 0.78 -7.76 -6.29
CA LEU A 107 1.02 -7.60 -7.73
C LEU A 107 2.49 -7.87 -8.10
N ILE A 108 3.44 -7.43 -7.27
CA ILE A 108 4.86 -7.71 -7.46
C ILE A 108 5.12 -9.21 -7.37
N TYR A 109 4.73 -9.85 -6.28
CA TYR A 109 4.95 -11.29 -6.06
C TYR A 109 4.30 -12.16 -7.12
N ASP A 110 3.05 -11.86 -7.51
CA ASP A 110 2.36 -12.62 -8.57
C ASP A 110 3.04 -12.42 -9.94
N ALA A 111 3.56 -11.22 -10.23
CA ALA A 111 4.37 -10.99 -11.43
C ALA A 111 5.71 -11.75 -11.41
N LEU A 112 6.31 -11.90 -10.22
CA LEU A 112 7.52 -12.72 -10.00
C LEU A 112 7.25 -14.23 -10.03
N GLY A 113 5.98 -14.65 -10.05
CA GLY A 113 5.58 -16.07 -10.10
C GLY A 113 5.57 -16.76 -8.74
N VAL A 114 5.52 -16.01 -7.65
CA VAL A 114 5.31 -16.56 -6.29
C VAL A 114 3.90 -17.16 -6.22
N ASP A 115 3.76 -18.32 -5.59
CA ASP A 115 2.44 -18.95 -5.46
C ASP A 115 1.51 -18.12 -4.55
N ARG A 116 0.22 -18.09 -4.90
CA ARG A 116 -0.76 -17.25 -4.20
C ARG A 116 -0.98 -17.64 -2.74
N GLU A 117 -0.73 -18.89 -2.35
CA GLU A 117 -0.83 -19.29 -0.95
C GLU A 117 0.24 -18.59 -0.12
N THR A 118 1.48 -18.54 -0.63
CA THR A 118 2.58 -17.79 -0.02
C THR A 118 2.29 -16.29 0.02
N ILE A 119 1.75 -15.71 -1.05
CA ILE A 119 1.38 -14.28 -1.09
C ILE A 119 0.32 -13.97 -0.02
N LEU A 120 -0.72 -14.82 0.10
CA LEU A 120 -1.77 -14.63 1.09
C LEU A 120 -1.25 -14.76 2.52
N LYS A 121 -0.34 -15.71 2.79
CA LYS A 121 0.31 -15.85 4.11
C LYS A 121 1.06 -14.58 4.49
N ASP A 122 1.92 -14.07 3.61
CA ASP A 122 2.66 -12.83 3.82
C ASP A 122 1.72 -11.64 4.09
N TYR A 123 0.71 -11.47 3.24
CA TYR A 123 -0.29 -10.43 3.41
C TYR A 123 -1.01 -10.50 4.78
N HIS A 124 -1.38 -11.69 5.25
CA HIS A 124 -2.08 -11.85 6.53
C HIS A 124 -1.19 -11.60 7.76
N LEU A 125 0.14 -11.72 7.65
CA LEU A 125 1.07 -11.29 8.70
C LEU A 125 0.92 -9.80 9.02
N SER A 126 0.41 -8.99 8.08
CA SER A 126 0.15 -7.56 8.30
C SER A 126 -0.81 -7.29 9.47
N THR A 127 -1.72 -8.23 9.79
CA THR A 127 -2.61 -8.10 10.96
C THR A 127 -1.87 -8.45 12.26
N GLU A 128 -1.03 -9.49 12.22
CA GLU A 128 -0.29 -9.99 13.39
C GLU A 128 0.86 -9.07 13.82
N LEU A 129 1.57 -8.50 12.84
CA LEU A 129 2.72 -7.63 13.05
C LEU A 129 2.33 -6.16 13.24
N ARG A 130 1.03 -5.84 13.18
CA ARG A 130 0.50 -4.48 13.20
C ARG A 130 0.72 -3.81 14.55
N ARG A 131 1.34 -2.64 14.54
CA ARG A 131 1.52 -1.79 15.73
C ARG A 131 0.58 -0.59 15.66
N VAL A 132 -0.70 -0.84 15.95
CA VAL A 132 -1.80 0.13 15.81
C VAL A 132 -1.60 1.41 16.62
N GLU A 133 -0.85 1.34 17.72
CA GLU A 133 -0.46 2.47 18.54
C GLU A 133 0.42 3.50 17.80
N ASN A 134 1.09 3.08 16.72
CA ASN A 134 2.01 3.91 15.94
C ASN A 134 1.38 4.47 14.65
N GLU A 135 0.17 4.05 14.28
CA GLU A 135 -0.44 4.39 12.98
C GLU A 135 -1.03 5.80 12.93
N MET A 136 -1.41 6.33 14.09
CA MET A 136 -2.12 7.60 14.16
C MET A 136 -1.31 8.62 14.95
N PRO A 137 -0.89 9.74 14.34
CA PRO A 137 -0.27 10.80 15.10
C PRO A 137 -1.23 11.37 16.15
N PRO A 138 -0.73 12.03 17.19
CA PRO A 138 -1.56 12.80 18.11
C PRO A 138 -2.20 13.97 17.35
N ILE A 139 -3.46 13.80 16.93
CA ILE A 139 -4.25 14.82 16.23
C ILE A 139 -5.22 15.47 17.21
N ALA A 140 -5.13 16.79 17.34
CA ALA A 140 -6.09 17.58 18.11
C ALA A 140 -7.34 17.91 17.27
N ALA A 141 -8.51 17.93 17.92
CA ALA A 141 -9.74 18.39 17.28
C ALA A 141 -9.57 19.85 16.83
N GLY A 142 -9.74 20.12 15.53
CA GLY A 142 -9.66 21.46 14.95
C GLY A 142 -8.35 21.82 14.24
N GLN A 143 -7.31 20.97 14.30
CA GLN A 143 -6.03 21.24 13.60
C GLN A 143 -6.18 21.22 12.07
N TYR A 144 -7.01 20.30 11.54
CA TYR A 144 -7.34 20.21 10.11
C TYR A 144 -8.86 20.09 9.93
N PRO A 145 -9.62 21.20 10.05
CA PRO A 145 -11.08 21.16 10.19
C PRO A 145 -11.82 20.61 8.96
N ASN A 146 -11.22 20.74 7.78
CA ASN A 146 -11.80 20.28 6.51
C ASN A 146 -11.25 18.91 6.05
N ASN A 147 -10.30 18.34 6.79
CA ASN A 147 -9.67 17.10 6.38
C ASN A 147 -10.54 15.88 6.81
N PRO A 148 -11.03 15.06 5.87
CA PRO A 148 -11.88 13.91 6.18
C PRO A 148 -11.19 12.83 7.02
N MET A 149 -9.85 12.72 6.94
CA MET A 149 -9.09 11.76 7.76
C MET A 149 -9.19 12.10 9.24
N VAL A 150 -9.19 13.38 9.63
CA VAL A 150 -9.33 13.76 11.04
C VAL A 150 -10.67 13.29 11.60
N LYS A 151 -11.77 13.46 10.84
CA LYS A 151 -13.09 12.96 11.25
C LYS A 151 -13.09 11.43 11.40
N TYR A 152 -12.51 10.72 10.44
CA TYR A 152 -12.37 9.27 10.48
C TYR A 152 -11.58 8.79 11.70
N TYR A 153 -10.43 9.41 11.96
CA TYR A 153 -9.57 9.10 13.09
C TYR A 153 -10.22 9.36 14.45
N LEU A 154 -10.89 10.50 14.61
CA LEU A 154 -11.63 10.81 15.84
C LEU A 154 -12.80 9.84 16.07
N ALA A 155 -13.54 9.48 15.00
CA ALA A 155 -14.61 8.50 15.08
C ALA A 155 -14.08 7.09 15.42
N SER A 156 -12.90 6.71 14.91
CA SER A 156 -12.24 5.45 15.26
C SER A 156 -11.85 5.40 16.73
N ARG A 157 -11.20 6.45 17.25
CA ARG A 157 -10.83 6.57 18.68
C ARG A 157 -12.05 6.50 19.62
N ALA A 158 -13.19 7.05 19.20
CA ALA A 158 -14.43 6.99 19.98
C ALA A 158 -15.01 5.57 20.14
N LYS A 159 -14.59 4.61 19.29
CA LYS A 159 -15.02 3.21 19.37
C LYS A 159 -14.24 2.38 20.40
N GLY A 160 -13.19 2.94 21.01
CA GLY A 160 -12.36 2.29 22.00
C GLY A 160 -10.90 2.15 21.55
N PRO A 161 -10.12 1.25 22.19
CA PRO A 161 -8.71 1.06 21.83
C PRO A 161 -8.59 0.56 20.39
N ALA A 162 -7.62 1.10 19.66
CA ALA A 162 -7.34 0.67 18.29
C ALA A 162 -7.02 -0.82 18.25
N LYS A 163 -7.52 -1.50 17.22
CA LYS A 163 -7.25 -2.91 16.94
C LYS A 163 -7.00 -3.07 15.45
N ALA A 164 -6.16 -4.04 15.09
CA ALA A 164 -5.97 -4.41 13.70
C ALA A 164 -7.28 -5.01 13.18
N GLU A 165 -7.82 -4.44 12.11
CA GLU A 165 -9.01 -4.97 11.46
C GLU A 165 -8.68 -6.27 10.72
N PRO A 166 -9.51 -7.33 10.84
CA PRO A 166 -9.27 -8.58 10.13
C PRO A 166 -9.19 -8.37 8.62
N LEU A 167 -8.27 -9.07 7.97
CA LEU A 167 -8.11 -9.05 6.51
C LEU A 167 -9.04 -10.03 5.77
N TYR A 168 -10.17 -10.32 6.40
CA TYR A 168 -11.19 -11.26 5.94
C TYR A 168 -12.57 -10.61 5.99
N THR A 169 -13.44 -10.99 5.06
CA THR A 169 -14.86 -10.70 5.17
C THR A 169 -15.48 -11.44 6.37
N SER A 170 -16.69 -11.04 6.75
CA SER A 170 -17.48 -11.75 7.77
C SER A 170 -17.77 -13.22 7.41
N ALA A 171 -17.69 -13.57 6.11
CA ALA A 171 -17.82 -14.93 5.61
C ALA A 171 -16.49 -15.71 5.59
N GLY A 172 -15.40 -15.14 6.12
CA GLY A 172 -14.09 -15.78 6.20
C GLY A 172 -13.29 -15.76 4.90
N LYS A 173 -13.66 -14.94 3.91
CA LYS A 173 -12.90 -14.82 2.65
C LYS A 173 -11.84 -13.74 2.76
N SER A 174 -10.59 -14.06 2.41
CA SER A 174 -9.50 -13.09 2.38
C SER A 174 -9.82 -11.97 1.37
N HIS A 175 -9.62 -10.70 1.77
CA HIS A 175 -9.80 -9.57 0.87
C HIS A 175 -8.84 -9.63 -0.33
N LEU A 176 -7.60 -10.07 -0.11
CA LEU A 176 -6.61 -10.19 -1.18
C LEU A 176 -6.93 -11.36 -2.13
N ALA A 177 -7.48 -12.47 -1.64
CA ALA A 177 -7.93 -13.56 -2.51
C ALA A 177 -9.05 -13.10 -3.46
N GLN A 178 -10.02 -12.34 -2.94
CA GLN A 178 -11.09 -11.76 -3.77
C GLN A 178 -10.57 -10.73 -4.78
N PHE A 179 -9.49 -10.02 -4.44
CA PHE A 179 -8.80 -9.14 -5.38
C PHE A 179 -8.14 -9.93 -6.52
N PHE A 180 -7.49 -11.06 -6.23
CA PHE A 180 -6.96 -11.94 -7.27
C PHE A 180 -8.06 -12.50 -8.18
N ASP A 181 -9.19 -12.94 -7.63
CA ASP A 181 -10.34 -13.40 -8.42
C ASP A 181 -10.83 -12.30 -9.39
N HIS A 182 -10.86 -11.04 -8.91
CA HIS A 182 -11.20 -9.88 -9.74
C HIS A 182 -10.18 -9.64 -10.86
N LEU A 183 -8.88 -9.74 -10.57
CA LEU A 183 -7.83 -9.57 -11.57
C LEU A 183 -7.87 -10.66 -12.64
N ASP A 184 -8.12 -11.91 -12.25
CA ASP A 184 -8.26 -13.04 -13.16
C ASP A 184 -9.45 -12.84 -14.09
N ALA A 185 -10.61 -12.51 -13.53
CA ALA A 185 -11.83 -12.30 -14.30
C ALA A 185 -11.74 -11.09 -15.26
N THR A 186 -11.06 -10.03 -14.86
CA THR A 186 -11.06 -8.75 -15.59
C THR A 186 -9.89 -8.63 -16.57
N TYR A 187 -8.73 -9.14 -16.19
CA TYR A 187 -7.47 -8.91 -16.91
C TYR A 187 -6.75 -10.20 -17.30
N GLY A 188 -7.23 -11.38 -16.87
CA GLY A 188 -6.48 -12.63 -17.02
C GLY A 188 -5.30 -12.75 -16.05
N GLY A 189 -5.37 -12.06 -14.91
CA GLY A 189 -4.38 -12.10 -13.82
C GLY A 189 -3.54 -10.83 -13.70
N SER A 190 -2.61 -10.79 -12.73
CA SER A 190 -1.82 -9.60 -12.41
C SER A 190 -0.98 -9.13 -13.59
N ALA A 191 -0.32 -10.04 -14.31
CA ALA A 191 0.44 -9.69 -15.51
C ALA A 191 -0.44 -9.02 -16.58
N GLY A 192 -1.68 -9.50 -16.76
CA GLY A 192 -2.64 -8.88 -17.66
C GLY A 192 -3.01 -7.46 -17.24
N TYR A 193 -3.22 -7.22 -15.94
CA TYR A 193 -3.47 -5.88 -15.40
C TYR A 193 -2.26 -4.95 -15.62
N LEU A 194 -1.03 -5.41 -15.31
CA LEU A 194 0.18 -4.63 -15.48
C LEU A 194 0.35 -4.17 -16.94
N LYS A 195 0.11 -5.07 -17.91
CA LYS A 195 0.13 -4.73 -19.34
C LYS A 195 -0.98 -3.76 -19.71
N ALA A 196 -2.22 -4.09 -19.35
CA ALA A 196 -3.41 -3.35 -19.80
C ALA A 196 -3.55 -1.94 -19.18
N LYS A 197 -3.06 -1.74 -17.95
CA LYS A 197 -3.29 -0.50 -17.17
C LYS A 197 -2.02 0.24 -16.81
N LEU A 198 -0.89 -0.46 -16.66
CA LEU A 198 0.38 0.17 -16.30
C LEU A 198 1.36 0.26 -17.48
N GLY A 199 1.02 -0.32 -18.63
CA GLY A 199 1.79 -0.22 -19.86
C GLY A 199 3.01 -1.14 -19.92
N PHE A 200 3.03 -2.20 -19.10
CA PHE A 200 4.09 -3.19 -19.14
C PHE A 200 4.15 -3.94 -20.48
N THR A 201 5.37 -4.28 -20.89
CA THR A 201 5.65 -5.27 -21.93
C THR A 201 6.06 -6.60 -21.30
N ASP A 202 6.19 -7.65 -22.12
CA ASP A 202 6.81 -8.91 -21.67
C ASP A 202 8.28 -8.72 -21.26
N ASP A 203 9.00 -7.82 -21.92
CA ASP A 203 10.38 -7.49 -21.59
C ASP A 203 10.47 -6.81 -20.21
N ASP A 204 9.52 -5.94 -19.87
CA ASP A 204 9.47 -5.33 -18.52
C ASP A 204 9.22 -6.39 -17.44
N LEU A 205 8.30 -7.34 -17.67
CA LEU A 205 8.03 -8.44 -16.72
C LEU A 205 9.26 -9.34 -16.55
N ASN A 206 9.96 -9.66 -17.64
CA ASN A 206 11.18 -10.45 -17.58
C ASN A 206 12.30 -9.70 -16.86
N ARG A 207 12.49 -8.41 -17.15
CA ARG A 207 13.45 -7.55 -16.47
C ARG A 207 13.18 -7.47 -14.97
N LEU A 208 11.91 -7.31 -14.58
CA LEU A 208 11.53 -7.31 -13.16
C LEU A 208 11.95 -8.61 -12.47
N ARG A 209 11.70 -9.76 -13.08
CA ARG A 209 12.14 -11.06 -12.56
C ARG A 209 13.65 -11.18 -12.46
N THR A 210 14.37 -10.73 -13.49
CA THR A 210 15.84 -10.72 -13.49
C THR A 210 16.39 -9.88 -12.34
N ILE A 211 15.82 -8.71 -12.05
CA ILE A 211 16.30 -7.85 -10.97
C ILE A 211 15.99 -8.45 -9.59
N MET A 212 14.80 -9.03 -9.41
CA MET A 212 14.27 -9.37 -8.08
C MET A 212 14.50 -10.83 -7.64
N LEU A 213 14.91 -11.73 -8.55
CA LEU A 213 15.12 -13.16 -8.26
C LEU A 213 16.58 -13.63 -8.41
N GLN A 214 17.51 -12.70 -8.63
CA GLN A 214 18.95 -12.97 -8.61
C GLN A 214 19.47 -13.03 -7.18
#